data_AF-A0A1G9AHY8-F1
#
_entry.id   AF-A0A1G9AHY8-F1
#
_cell.length_a   1.000
_cell.length_b   1.000
_cell.length_c   1.000
_cell.angle_alpha   90.00
_cell.angle_beta   90.00
_cell.angle_gamma   90.00
#
_symmetry.space_group_name_H-M   'P 1'
#
loop_
_entity.id
_entity.type
_entity.pdbx_description
1 polymer ?
#
loop_
_entity_poly.entity_id
_entity_poly.type
_entity_poly.pdbx_seq_one_letter_code
_entity_poly.pdbx_strand_id
1 'polypeptide(L)' 'MPGIKELFPDAERLKDVTYGGTVFFHLRGSSDTEVYDLYGAVVGESEAEVAWSFNPEWVTRDEADEFINQVMPSFKFEG' A
#
# COMPACT_ATOMS: atom_id res chain seq x y z
N MET A 1 -6.68 -13.79 -7.83
CA MET A 1 -5.44 -13.57 -7.07
C MET A 1 -5.67 -14.05 -5.66
N PRO A 2 -4.71 -14.76 -5.02
CA PRO A 2 -4.80 -15.06 -3.60
C PRO A 2 -4.94 -13.75 -2.80
N GLY A 3 -5.67 -13.80 -1.69
CA GLY A 3 -5.93 -12.62 -0.87
C GLY A 3 -4.64 -12.12 -0.19
N ILE A 4 -4.54 -10.83 0.11
CA ILE A 4 -3.32 -10.25 0.71
C ILE A 4 -2.94 -10.88 2.06
N LYS A 5 -3.91 -11.38 2.81
CA LYS A 5 -3.66 -12.17 4.03
C LYS A 5 -3.07 -13.57 3.79
N GLU A 6 -3.29 -14.16 2.61
CA GLU A 6 -2.66 -15.44 2.24
C GLU A 6 -1.21 -15.25 1.82
N LEU A 7 -0.90 -14.13 1.16
CA LEU A 7 0.47 -13.78 0.76
C LEU A 7 1.28 -13.23 1.95
N PHE A 8 0.61 -12.56 2.88
CA PHE A 8 1.24 -11.92 4.03
C PHE A 8 0.42 -12.20 5.29
N PRO A 9 0.62 -13.36 5.93
CA PRO A 9 -0.15 -13.76 7.11
C PRO A 9 0.02 -12.80 8.29
N ASP A 10 1.17 -12.12 8.37
CA ASP A 10 1.49 -11.13 9.40
C ASP A 10 1.13 -9.68 8.98
N ALA A 11 0.23 -9.54 8.00
CA ALA A 11 -0.31 -8.23 7.58
C ALA A 11 -1.00 -7.51 8.75
N GLU A 12 -0.52 -6.32 9.09
CA GLU A 12 -1.18 -5.41 9.99
C GLU A 12 -2.09 -4.43 9.23
N ARG A 13 -3.28 -4.20 9.77
CA ARG A 13 -4.17 -3.13 9.34
C ARG A 13 -3.80 -1.83 10.05
N LEU A 14 -3.31 -0.86 9.30
CA LEU A 14 -3.02 0.48 9.80
C LEU A 14 -4.25 1.38 9.68
N LYS A 15 -4.14 2.61 10.24
CA LYS A 15 -5.18 3.64 10.12
C LYS A 15 -5.43 4.00 8.66
N ASP A 16 -6.66 4.38 8.37
CA ASP A 16 -7.01 4.91 7.05
C ASP A 16 -6.27 6.21 6.77
N VAL A 17 -5.92 6.38 5.50
CA VAL A 17 -5.20 7.55 5.00
C VAL A 17 -6.01 8.22 3.90
N THR A 18 -5.92 9.54 3.81
CA THR A 18 -6.62 10.30 2.78
C THR A 18 -5.62 10.84 1.77
N TYR A 19 -5.76 10.41 0.51
CA TYR A 19 -4.98 10.91 -0.62
C TYR A 19 -5.92 11.45 -1.69
N GLY A 20 -5.67 12.66 -2.17
CA GLY A 20 -6.50 13.27 -3.22
C GLY A 20 -7.98 13.44 -2.86
N GLY A 21 -8.33 13.45 -1.57
CA GLY A 21 -9.73 13.48 -1.08
C GLY A 21 -10.41 12.13 -0.97
N THR A 22 -9.74 11.03 -1.38
CA THR A 22 -10.23 9.66 -1.25
C THR A 22 -9.63 9.01 -0.01
N VAL A 23 -10.45 8.27 0.75
CA VAL A 23 -10.01 7.49 1.90
C VAL A 23 -9.57 6.11 1.43
N PHE A 24 -8.34 5.73 1.77
CA PHE A 24 -7.76 4.42 1.51
C PHE A 24 -7.63 3.63 2.80
N PHE A 25 -8.02 2.36 2.75
CA PHE A 25 -7.55 1.39 3.72
C PHE A 25 -6.08 1.07 3.46
N HIS A 26 -5.33 0.78 4.51
CA HIS A 26 -3.90 0.54 4.47
C HIS A 26 -3.55 -0.76 5.20
N LEU A 27 -3.02 -1.73 4.46
CA LEU A 27 -2.39 -2.93 4.98
C LEU A 27 -0.88 -2.84 4.83
N ARG A 28 -0.15 -3.28 5.84
CA ARG A 28 1.31 -3.29 5.85
C ARG A 28 1.81 -4.64 6.34
N GLY A 29 2.93 -5.09 5.82
CA GLY A 29 3.67 -6.16 6.47
C GLY A 29 5.03 -6.37 5.83
N SER A 30 5.72 -7.38 6.33
CA SER A 30 7.06 -7.74 5.89
C SER A 30 7.23 -9.25 5.92
N SER A 31 8.11 -9.73 5.06
CA SER A 31 8.64 -11.09 5.04
C SER A 31 10.17 -10.99 4.91
N ASP A 32 10.84 -12.14 4.91
CA ASP A 32 12.28 -12.21 4.68
C ASP A 32 12.70 -11.66 3.29
N THR A 33 11.78 -11.65 2.32
CA THR A 33 12.06 -11.27 0.93
C THR A 33 11.40 -9.99 0.48
N GLU A 34 10.42 -9.48 1.23
CA GLU A 34 9.65 -8.30 0.83
C GLU A 34 9.22 -7.44 2.01
N VAL A 35 9.30 -6.13 1.81
CA VAL A 35 8.58 -5.11 2.57
C VAL A 35 7.43 -4.65 1.68
N TYR A 36 6.19 -4.74 2.17
CA TYR A 36 5.02 -4.38 1.37
C TYR A 36 4.04 -3.44 2.09
N ASP A 37 3.32 -2.67 1.29
CA ASP A 37 2.20 -1.84 1.69
C ASP A 37 1.10 -1.92 0.62
N LEU A 38 -0.16 -2.10 1.01
CA LEU A 38 -1.32 -2.04 0.13
C LEU A 38 -2.25 -0.93 0.58
N TYR A 39 -2.63 -0.09 -0.38
CA TYR A 39 -3.67 0.92 -0.25
C TYR A 39 -4.86 0.56 -1.12
N GLY A 40 -6.04 0.37 -0.55
CA GLY A 40 -7.25 0.10 -1.31
C GLY A 40 -8.35 1.12 -1.03
N ALA A 41 -9.15 1.44 -2.03
CA ALA A 41 -10.29 2.37 -1.91
C ALA A 41 -11.46 1.92 -2.78
N VAL A 42 -12.67 2.20 -2.29
CA VAL A 42 -13.91 2.06 -3.07
C VAL A 42 -14.44 3.46 -3.36
N VAL A 43 -14.57 3.78 -4.64
CA VAL A 43 -15.05 5.09 -5.12
C VAL A 43 -16.29 4.85 -5.98
N GLY A 44 -17.47 5.04 -5.39
CA GLY A 44 -18.73 4.68 -6.03
C GLY A 44 -18.84 3.16 -6.21
N GLU A 45 -18.95 2.71 -7.46
CA GLU A 45 -18.97 1.28 -7.82
C GLU A 45 -17.58 0.74 -8.24
N SER A 46 -16.56 1.60 -8.25
CA SER A 46 -15.20 1.22 -8.62
C SER A 46 -14.35 0.87 -7.40
N GLU A 47 -13.52 -0.15 -7.55
CA GLU A 47 -12.50 -0.54 -6.58
C GLU A 47 -11.12 -0.23 -7.16
N ALA A 48 -10.27 0.38 -6.34
CA ALA A 48 -8.91 0.73 -6.68
C ALA A 48 -7.96 0.17 -5.64
N GLU A 49 -6.88 -0.46 -6.09
CA GLU A 49 -5.81 -0.95 -5.23
C GLU A 49 -4.45 -0.47 -5.75
N VAL A 50 -3.60 -0.02 -4.82
CA VAL A 50 -2.19 0.33 -5.06
C VAL A 50 -1.35 -0.52 -4.14
N ALA A 51 -0.58 -1.45 -4.72
CA ALA A 51 0.33 -2.32 -4.00
C ALA A 51 1.77 -1.88 -4.21
N TRP A 52 2.50 -1.75 -3.11
CA TRP A 52 3.93 -1.51 -3.08
C TRP A 52 4.62 -2.76 -2.54
N SER A 53 5.68 -3.20 -3.22
CA SER A 53 6.57 -4.25 -2.75
C SER A 53 8.02 -3.85 -3.03
N PHE A 54 8.85 -3.98 -2.00
CA PHE A 54 10.26 -3.62 -2.03
C PHE A 54 11.10 -4.80 -1.55
N ASN A 55 12.26 -4.99 -2.19
CA ASN A 55 13.26 -5.93 -1.70
C ASN A 55 13.98 -5.33 -0.48
N PRO A 56 13.93 -5.98 0.71
CA PRO A 56 14.55 -5.47 1.93
C PRO A 56 16.08 -5.41 1.87
N GLU A 57 16.73 -6.09 0.92
CA GLU A 57 18.17 -5.96 0.68
C GLU A 57 18.55 -4.61 0.04
N TRP A 58 17.61 -3.94 -0.63
CA TRP A 58 17.86 -2.72 -1.39
C TRP A 58 17.21 -1.49 -0.80
N VAL A 59 16.09 -1.67 -0.11
CA VAL A 59 15.27 -0.59 0.42
C VAL A 59 14.84 -0.96 1.83
N THR A 60 15.24 -0.15 2.80
CA THR A 60 14.77 -0.27 4.18
C THR A 60 13.29 0.14 4.28
N ARG A 61 12.61 -0.24 5.37
CA ARG A 61 11.22 0.21 5.61
C ARG A 61 11.10 1.73 5.59
N ASP A 62 12.04 2.44 6.21
CA ASP A 62 11.98 3.90 6.31
C ASP A 62 12.13 4.56 4.93
N GLU A 63 13.01 4.03 4.06
CA GLU A 63 13.16 4.50 2.68
C GLU A 63 11.93 4.19 1.83
N ALA A 64 11.31 3.02 2.01
CA ALA A 64 10.03 2.69 1.38
C ALA A 64 8.93 3.66 1.81
N ASP A 65 8.84 3.97 3.10
CA ASP A 65 7.86 4.91 3.64
C ASP A 65 8.07 6.32 3.09
N GLU A 66 9.33 6.79 3.01
CA GLU A 66 9.65 8.08 2.39
C GLU A 66 9.22 8.10 0.91
N PHE A 67 9.54 7.05 0.15
CA PHE A 67 9.18 6.97 -1.27
C PHE A 67 7.66 6.95 -1.48
N ILE A 68 6.93 6.14 -0.72
CA ILE A 68 5.46 6.08 -0.78
C ILE A 68 4.87 7.46 -0.47
N ASN A 69 5.34 8.14 0.57
CA ASN A 69 4.86 9.47 0.94
C ASN A 69 5.16 10.54 -0.11
N GLN A 70 6.22 10.36 -0.92
CA GLN A 70 6.49 11.24 -2.07
C GLN A 70 5.54 10.95 -3.24
N VAL A 71 5.24 9.68 -3.52
CA VAL A 71 4.47 9.27 -4.71
C VAL A 71 2.96 9.32 -4.48
N MET A 72 2.44 8.75 -3.40
CA MET A 72 0.99 8.59 -3.17
C MET A 72 0.20 9.90 -3.24
N PRO A 73 0.65 11.03 -2.65
CA PRO A 73 -0.07 12.30 -2.78
C PRO A 73 -0.16 12.83 -4.21
N SER A 74 0.79 12.45 -5.08
CA SER A 74 0.81 12.85 -6.48
C SER A 74 -0.05 11.95 -7.37
N PHE A 75 -0.49 10.81 -6.87
CA PHE A 75 -1.28 9.85 -7.62
C PHE A 75 -2.66 10.43 -7.95
N LYS A 76 -2.96 10.51 -9.24
CA LYS A 76 -4.24 10.98 -9.77
C LYS A 76 -4.74 9.96 -10.78
N PHE A 77 -6.00 9.59 -10.66
CA PHE A 77 -6.70 8.90 -11.72
C PHE A 77 -7.03 9.93 -12.81
N GLU A 78 -6.34 9.88 -13.94
CA GLU A 78 -6.83 10.47 -15.18
C GLU A 78 -7.78 9.45 -15.79
N GLY A 79 -9.09 9.69 -15.63
CA GLY A 79 -10.16 8.90 -16.24
C GLY A 79 -10.49 9.37 -17.64
#